data_AF-A0A5C6G1J5-F1
#
_entry.id   AF-A0A5C6G1J5-F1
#
_cell.length_a   1.000
_cell.length_b   1.000
_cell.length_c   1.000
_cell.angle_alpha   90.00
_cell.angle_beta   90.00
_cell.angle_gamma   90.00
#
_symmetry.space_group_name_H-M   'P 1'
#
loop_
_entity.id
_entity.type
_entity.pdbx_description
1 polymer ?
#
loop_
_entity_poly.entity_id
_entity_poly.type
_entity_poly.pdbx_seq_one_letter_code
_entity_poly.pdbx_strand_id
1 'polypeptide(L)'
;PLAHATSCTHPSDQRQPLQKLAGAYVEMQASQLSFPSRRNSGVLNIASPLRPRTIPQPQRSTQPLQPIRRYLETLRLYAALLGVNKASADLAEALARGRGDLLVVLLEPLEYFKPTTLEEAIAASHALREIDRWLKQSSGGERNLTNTVVLDVRVFSSARQRETTAAQEMIERDERSFAVFQKMVHELDPKVIITCQCGTANARNSFVRQMSSTFPPSPDRKHIQIRGRQVPLYRGCHPGVYKAGHIEKWAGPNTKKQAQCREILTSLLGLIFRRAFQALSNVHVVGSQERTLRDQLQRLLCYGNGSLPVRPCQQSSAEVLTIGFGSGHLVGHMFTLHFKSFSRKLQL
;
A
#
# COMPACT_ATOMS: atom_id res chain seq x y z
N PRO A 1 -61.53 -40.41 -5.36
CA PRO A 1 -62.47 -40.33 -6.50
C PRO A 1 -62.07 -39.18 -7.44
N LEU A 2 -61.37 -39.56 -8.54
CA LEU A 2 -61.20 -38.93 -9.86
C LEU A 2 -60.76 -37.44 -9.92
N ALA A 3 -59.52 -37.07 -10.28
CA ALA A 3 -58.70 -37.31 -11.50
C ALA A 3 -58.97 -36.33 -12.66
N HIS A 4 -57.93 -35.57 -13.03
CA HIS A 4 -57.44 -35.16 -14.36
C HIS A 4 -56.28 -34.17 -14.08
N ALA A 5 -54.97 -34.44 -14.21
CA ALA A 5 -54.14 -35.10 -15.21
C ALA A 5 -54.06 -34.38 -16.56
N THR A 6 -52.99 -33.60 -16.75
CA THR A 6 -52.22 -33.56 -17.99
C THR A 6 -50.73 -33.38 -17.67
N SER A 7 -49.96 -34.38 -18.05
CA SER A 7 -48.50 -34.41 -18.08
C SER A 7 -47.96 -33.71 -19.32
N CYS A 8 -46.74 -33.18 -19.27
CA CYS A 8 -45.77 -33.35 -20.34
C CYS A 8 -44.37 -33.56 -19.75
N THR A 9 -43.67 -34.47 -20.40
CA THR A 9 -42.49 -35.25 -20.02
C THR A 9 -41.15 -34.52 -20.21
N HIS A 10 -40.15 -34.97 -19.43
CA HIS A 10 -38.71 -34.71 -19.55
C HIS A 10 -38.10 -35.11 -20.92
N PRO A 11 -36.87 -34.65 -21.24
CA PRO A 11 -35.70 -35.49 -20.94
C PRO A 11 -34.50 -34.74 -20.35
N SER A 12 -33.70 -35.59 -19.72
CA SER A 12 -32.39 -35.48 -19.11
C SER A 12 -31.24 -35.11 -20.06
N ASP A 13 -30.11 -34.79 -19.42
CA ASP A 13 -28.73 -34.89 -19.89
C ASP A 13 -28.25 -33.93 -20.99
N GLN A 14 -27.26 -33.09 -20.64
CA GLN A 14 -25.87 -33.39 -21.00
C GLN A 14 -24.92 -32.33 -20.40
N ARG A 15 -24.05 -32.79 -19.50
CA ARG A 15 -22.75 -32.16 -19.24
C ARG A 15 -21.85 -32.41 -20.45
N GLN A 16 -21.09 -31.40 -20.88
CA GLN A 16 -19.70 -31.41 -21.39
C GLN A 16 -19.44 -30.15 -22.27
N PRO A 17 -18.19 -29.80 -22.63
CA PRO A 17 -17.03 -29.58 -21.75
C PRO A 17 -16.34 -28.22 -22.03
N LEU A 18 -15.62 -27.73 -21.02
CA LEU A 18 -14.56 -26.72 -21.16
C LEU A 18 -13.43 -27.28 -22.03
N GLN A 19 -13.27 -26.79 -23.25
CA GLN A 19 -11.99 -26.84 -23.98
C GLN A 19 -11.99 -25.91 -25.21
N LYS A 20 -10.82 -25.31 -25.44
CA LYS A 20 -10.36 -24.54 -26.62
C LYS A 20 -10.66 -23.05 -26.64
N LEU A 21 -9.66 -22.27 -26.23
CA LEU A 21 -8.93 -21.37 -27.14
C LEU A 21 -7.57 -21.03 -26.51
N ALA A 22 -6.66 -22.00 -26.63
CA ALA A 22 -5.23 -21.76 -26.68
C ALA A 22 -4.87 -21.63 -28.17
N GLY A 23 -4.26 -20.52 -28.56
CA GLY A 23 -3.78 -20.30 -29.93
C GLY A 23 -3.77 -18.83 -30.30
N ALA A 24 -2.64 -18.17 -30.07
CA ALA A 24 -2.03 -17.19 -30.99
C ALA A 24 -0.84 -16.51 -30.28
N TYR A 25 0.37 -16.92 -30.64
CA TYR A 25 1.53 -16.10 -31.02
C TYR A 25 2.85 -16.80 -30.67
N VAL A 26 3.30 -17.60 -31.63
CA VAL A 26 4.71 -17.91 -31.88
C VAL A 26 5.10 -17.11 -33.13
N GLU A 27 6.37 -16.72 -33.21
CA GLU A 27 7.09 -16.02 -34.30
C GLU A 27 7.28 -14.51 -34.12
N MET A 28 8.45 -14.13 -33.61
CA MET A 28 9.48 -13.56 -34.50
C MET A 28 10.86 -13.69 -33.85
N GLN A 29 11.74 -14.41 -34.53
CA GLN A 29 13.17 -14.52 -34.22
C GLN A 29 13.93 -13.25 -34.62
N ALA A 30 14.99 -13.02 -33.86
CA ALA A 30 16.29 -12.46 -34.21
C ALA A 30 16.50 -11.88 -35.62
N SER A 31 16.94 -10.63 -35.67
CA SER A 31 17.85 -10.12 -36.71
C SER A 31 18.71 -9.02 -36.08
N GLN A 32 19.96 -9.33 -35.77
CA GLN A 32 21.16 -8.98 -36.55
C GLN A 32 21.84 -7.69 -36.08
N LEU A 33 22.98 -7.92 -35.42
CA LEU A 33 24.06 -6.98 -35.20
C LEU A 33 24.64 -6.54 -36.55
N SER A 34 24.77 -5.23 -36.75
CA SER A 34 25.66 -4.68 -37.77
C SER A 34 26.29 -3.37 -37.25
N PHE A 35 27.60 -3.45 -37.02
CA PHE A 35 28.50 -2.30 -36.84
C PHE A 35 28.98 -1.82 -38.21
N PRO A 36 29.13 -0.50 -38.43
CA PRO A 36 30.10 0.01 -39.38
C PRO A 36 31.37 0.50 -38.67
N SER A 37 32.49 0.10 -39.27
CA SER A 37 33.86 0.44 -38.93
C SER A 37 34.32 1.68 -39.71
N ARG A 38 35.10 2.53 -39.01
CA ARG A 38 36.19 3.42 -39.46
C ARG A 38 36.03 4.29 -40.72
N ARG A 39 36.38 5.59 -40.58
CA ARG A 39 37.74 6.11 -40.90
C ARG A 39 37.96 7.56 -40.42
N ASN A 40 39.18 7.80 -39.92
CA ASN A 40 40.14 8.92 -40.00
C ASN A 40 39.63 10.34 -40.31
N SER A 41 40.17 11.44 -39.79
CA SER A 41 41.58 11.77 -39.50
C SER A 41 41.72 13.09 -38.72
N GLY A 42 42.83 13.23 -37.98
CA GLY A 42 43.58 14.48 -37.87
C GLY A 42 43.42 15.26 -36.55
N VAL A 43 44.48 15.32 -35.74
CA VAL A 43 45.40 16.47 -35.62
C VAL A 43 46.24 16.28 -34.34
N LEU A 44 47.55 16.37 -34.52
CA LEU A 44 48.60 16.36 -33.50
C LEU A 44 48.46 17.56 -32.54
N ASN A 45 48.67 17.34 -31.24
CA ASN A 45 49.25 18.36 -30.38
C ASN A 45 50.00 17.76 -29.17
N ILE A 46 51.32 17.94 -29.23
CA ILE A 46 52.27 18.37 -28.20
C ILE A 46 52.18 17.73 -26.81
N ALA A 47 53.25 17.00 -26.50
CA ALA A 47 53.53 16.32 -25.24
C ALA A 47 53.67 17.28 -24.04
N SER A 48 53.12 16.86 -22.91
CA SER A 48 53.49 17.33 -21.57
C SER A 48 53.74 16.10 -20.68
N PRO A 49 54.72 16.15 -19.75
CA PRO A 49 55.13 14.98 -18.98
C PRO A 49 54.04 14.54 -18.01
N LEU A 50 53.65 13.26 -18.15
CA LEU A 50 52.66 12.56 -17.37
C LEU A 50 53.10 12.46 -15.90
N ARG A 51 52.34 13.08 -14.99
CA ARG A 51 52.35 12.68 -13.58
C ARG A 51 51.74 11.27 -13.47
N PRO A 52 52.29 10.38 -12.63
CA PRO A 52 51.71 9.05 -12.42
C PRO A 52 50.27 9.21 -11.90
N ARG A 53 49.31 8.84 -12.74
CA ARG A 53 47.90 8.69 -12.36
C ARG A 53 47.81 7.52 -11.39
N THR A 54 47.61 7.83 -10.11
CA THR A 54 47.12 6.86 -9.13
C THR A 54 45.76 6.38 -9.63
N ILE A 55 45.71 5.20 -10.24
CA ILE A 55 44.46 4.54 -10.61
C ILE A 55 43.73 4.29 -9.29
N PRO A 56 42.55 4.90 -9.03
CA PRO A 56 41.76 4.55 -7.87
C PRO A 56 41.41 3.07 -8.04
N GLN A 57 41.95 2.22 -7.18
CA GLN A 57 41.51 0.83 -7.18
C GLN A 57 40.00 0.83 -6.98
N PRO A 58 39.23 0.09 -7.81
CA PRO A 58 37.82 -0.07 -7.59
C PRO A 58 37.68 -0.64 -6.18
N GLN A 59 37.18 0.17 -5.26
CA GLN A 59 36.83 -0.29 -3.93
C GLN A 59 35.76 -1.35 -4.14
N ARG A 60 36.17 -2.62 -4.17
CA ARG A 60 35.27 -3.75 -4.00
C ARG A 60 34.68 -3.53 -2.63
N SER A 61 33.49 -2.93 -2.60
CA SER A 61 32.67 -2.90 -1.40
C SER A 61 32.28 -4.35 -1.15
N THR A 62 33.12 -5.07 -0.43
CA THR A 62 32.74 -6.26 0.30
C THR A 62 31.83 -5.80 1.42
N GLN A 63 30.62 -5.35 1.07
CA GLN A 63 29.57 -5.24 2.07
C GLN A 63 29.38 -6.65 2.60
N PRO A 64 29.63 -6.90 3.90
CA PRO A 64 29.40 -8.21 4.47
C PRO A 64 27.96 -8.61 4.15
N LEU A 65 27.78 -9.84 3.67
CA LEU A 65 26.46 -10.44 3.48
C LEU A 65 25.69 -10.21 4.78
N GLN A 66 24.78 -9.24 4.76
CA GLN A 66 23.99 -8.89 5.92
C GLN A 66 23.28 -10.18 6.35
N PRO A 67 23.34 -10.56 7.64
CA PRO A 67 22.63 -11.73 8.12
C PRO A 67 21.21 -11.68 7.59
N ILE A 68 20.74 -12.79 7.00
CA ILE A 68 19.37 -12.91 6.50
C ILE A 68 18.47 -12.38 7.61
N ARG A 69 17.77 -11.29 7.30
CA ARG A 69 17.02 -10.58 8.33
C ARG A 69 15.82 -11.45 8.70
N ARG A 70 15.65 -11.76 9.99
CA ARG A 70 14.62 -12.67 10.52
C ARG A 70 13.21 -12.49 9.93
N TYR A 71 12.81 -11.25 9.60
CA TYR A 71 11.52 -10.98 8.96
C TYR A 71 11.35 -11.62 7.57
N LEU A 72 12.44 -11.80 6.81
CA LEU A 72 12.40 -12.52 5.52
C LEU A 72 12.19 -14.01 5.74
N GLU A 73 12.74 -14.60 6.81
CA GLU A 73 12.48 -15.99 7.18
C GLU A 73 11.01 -16.16 7.59
N THR A 74 10.48 -15.24 8.39
CA THR A 74 9.05 -15.20 8.74
C THR A 74 8.17 -15.15 7.48
N LEU A 75 8.51 -14.30 6.50
CA LEU A 75 7.79 -14.21 5.22
C LEU A 75 7.85 -15.53 4.43
N ARG A 76 9.04 -16.14 4.29
CA ARG A 76 9.23 -17.41 3.56
C ARG A 76 8.49 -18.58 4.21
N LEU A 77 8.57 -18.69 5.53
CA LEU A 77 7.85 -19.73 6.28
C LEU A 77 6.34 -19.57 6.10
N TYR A 78 5.83 -18.34 6.12
CA TYR A 78 4.41 -18.09 5.90
C TYR A 78 3.99 -18.37 4.44
N ALA A 79 4.84 -18.05 3.46
CA ALA A 79 4.61 -18.41 2.07
C ALA A 79 4.50 -19.94 1.88
N ALA A 80 5.43 -20.69 2.49
CA ALA A 80 5.43 -22.16 2.46
C ALA A 80 4.19 -22.75 3.14
N LEU A 81 3.81 -22.22 4.31
CA LEU A 81 2.60 -22.64 5.04
C LEU A 81 1.33 -22.48 4.20
N LEU A 82 1.24 -21.40 3.42
CA LEU A 82 0.10 -21.09 2.58
C LEU A 82 0.15 -21.77 1.20
N GLY A 83 1.21 -22.51 0.87
CA GLY A 83 1.39 -23.09 -0.47
C GLY A 83 1.47 -22.03 -1.57
N VAL A 84 2.04 -20.86 -1.27
CA VAL A 84 2.16 -19.76 -2.23
C VAL A 84 3.08 -20.18 -3.37
N ASN A 85 2.68 -19.89 -4.61
CA ASN A 85 3.51 -20.18 -5.77
C ASN A 85 4.85 -19.41 -5.71
N LYS A 86 5.90 -20.00 -6.29
CA LYS A 86 7.26 -19.47 -6.22
C LYS A 86 7.36 -18.02 -6.72
N ALA A 87 6.69 -17.66 -7.82
CA ALA A 87 6.78 -16.31 -8.38
C ALA A 87 6.23 -15.24 -7.42
N SER A 88 5.07 -15.48 -6.80
CA SER A 88 4.51 -14.57 -5.80
C SER A 88 5.36 -14.47 -4.54
N ALA A 89 5.97 -15.59 -4.10
CA ALA A 89 6.90 -15.58 -2.97
C ALA A 89 8.19 -14.80 -3.28
N ASP A 90 8.77 -15.01 -4.47
CA ASP A 90 9.98 -14.32 -4.94
C ASP A 90 9.74 -12.81 -5.07
N LEU A 91 8.59 -12.40 -5.62
CA LEU A 91 8.22 -10.98 -5.72
C LEU A 91 8.01 -10.34 -4.34
N ALA A 92 7.30 -11.02 -3.43
CA ALA A 92 7.11 -10.52 -2.07
C ALA A 92 8.45 -10.37 -1.34
N GLU A 93 9.36 -11.32 -1.52
CA GLU A 93 10.70 -11.23 -0.97
C GLU A 93 11.50 -10.10 -1.61
N ALA A 94 11.41 -9.91 -2.93
CA ALA A 94 12.09 -8.82 -3.63
C ALA A 94 11.65 -7.45 -3.11
N LEU A 95 10.33 -7.24 -2.90
CA LEU A 95 9.79 -6.02 -2.28
C LEU A 95 10.22 -5.87 -0.82
N ALA A 96 10.36 -6.97 -0.10
CA ALA A 96 10.78 -6.95 1.30
C ALA A 96 12.30 -6.74 1.46
N ARG A 97 13.10 -6.84 0.39
CA ARG A 97 14.54 -6.59 0.43
C ARG A 97 14.83 -5.09 0.38
N GLY A 98 15.70 -4.62 1.28
CA GLY A 98 16.11 -3.21 1.31
C GLY A 98 16.73 -2.78 2.64
N ARG A 99 17.05 -1.48 2.75
CA ARG A 99 17.47 -0.92 4.04
C ARG A 99 16.23 -0.83 4.94
N GLY A 100 16.34 -1.35 6.16
CA GLY A 100 15.20 -1.52 7.06
C GLY A 100 14.88 -0.30 7.92
N ASP A 101 15.56 0.82 7.71
CA ASP A 101 15.29 2.07 8.42
C ASP A 101 13.95 2.70 8.03
N LEU A 102 13.52 2.51 6.78
CA LEU A 102 12.22 2.91 6.25
C LEU A 102 11.40 1.69 5.85
N LEU A 103 10.16 1.61 6.33
CA LEU A 103 9.16 0.64 5.88
C LEU A 103 8.03 1.36 5.14
N VAL A 104 7.69 0.87 3.95
CA VAL A 104 6.45 1.23 3.25
C VAL A 104 5.45 0.09 3.36
N VAL A 105 4.23 0.38 3.80
CA VAL A 105 3.14 -0.58 3.96
C VAL A 105 2.09 -0.32 2.89
N LEU A 106 1.81 -1.32 2.06
CA LEU A 106 0.78 -1.28 1.04
C LEU A 106 -0.35 -2.27 1.37
N LEU A 107 -1.46 -2.14 0.64
CA LEU A 107 -2.49 -3.15 0.59
C LEU A 107 -2.34 -3.88 -0.74
N GLU A 108 -2.16 -5.19 -0.68
CA GLU A 108 -2.32 -6.06 -1.85
C GLU A 108 -1.37 -5.72 -3.04
N PRO A 109 -0.08 -5.38 -2.83
CA PRO A 109 0.86 -5.18 -3.94
C PRO A 109 1.17 -6.48 -4.70
N LEU A 110 0.57 -7.61 -4.35
CA LEU A 110 0.74 -8.92 -4.98
C LEU A 110 -0.50 -9.39 -5.75
N GLU A 111 -1.62 -8.66 -5.69
CA GLU A 111 -2.94 -9.07 -6.18
C GLU A 111 -3.02 -9.26 -7.69
N TYR A 112 -2.16 -8.58 -8.45
CA TYR A 112 -2.26 -8.52 -9.91
C TYR A 112 -1.26 -9.42 -10.64
N PHE A 113 -0.45 -10.22 -9.93
CA PHE A 113 0.86 -10.55 -10.48
C PHE A 113 1.09 -12.00 -10.93
N LYS A 114 0.96 -12.20 -12.25
CA LYS A 114 1.76 -13.14 -13.07
C LYS A 114 3.25 -12.73 -13.27
N PRO A 115 3.69 -11.47 -13.10
CA PRO A 115 5.09 -11.07 -13.14
C PRO A 115 6.01 -11.97 -12.35
N THR A 116 7.14 -12.22 -12.98
CA THR A 116 8.21 -13.05 -12.45
C THR A 116 9.30 -12.20 -11.81
N THR A 117 9.32 -10.90 -12.08
CA THR A 117 10.36 -9.96 -11.61
C THR A 117 9.77 -8.70 -10.94
N LEU A 118 10.61 -8.02 -10.15
CA LEU A 118 10.25 -6.76 -9.50
C LEU A 118 10.02 -5.65 -10.52
N GLU A 119 10.85 -5.59 -11.57
CA GLU A 119 10.75 -4.61 -12.65
C GLU A 119 9.42 -4.74 -13.39
N GLU A 120 9.00 -5.96 -13.72
CA GLU A 120 7.69 -6.24 -14.33
C GLU A 120 6.55 -5.82 -13.39
N ALA A 121 6.65 -6.12 -12.10
CA ALA A 121 5.64 -5.74 -11.12
C ALA A 121 5.52 -4.21 -11.00
N ILE A 122 6.65 -3.48 -11.00
CA ILE A 122 6.67 -2.02 -11.03
C ILE A 122 6.02 -1.51 -12.32
N ALA A 123 6.42 -2.04 -13.47
CA ALA A 123 5.88 -1.63 -14.76
C ALA A 123 4.36 -1.86 -14.85
N ALA A 124 3.83 -2.92 -14.25
CA ALA A 124 2.41 -3.24 -14.27
C ALA A 124 1.60 -2.49 -13.18
N SER A 125 2.16 -2.26 -11.99
CA SER A 125 1.46 -1.67 -10.86
C SER A 125 1.53 -0.15 -10.83
N HIS A 126 0.40 0.53 -11.05
CA HIS A 126 0.31 1.98 -10.81
C HIS A 126 0.77 2.35 -9.40
N ALA A 127 0.40 1.56 -8.39
CA ALA A 127 0.79 1.84 -7.01
C ALA A 127 2.31 1.77 -6.83
N LEU A 128 2.98 0.72 -7.33
CA LEU A 128 4.42 0.60 -7.19
C LEU A 128 5.16 1.71 -7.97
N ARG A 129 4.72 2.09 -9.18
CA ARG A 129 5.33 3.22 -9.92
C ARG A 129 5.27 4.52 -9.13
N GLU A 130 4.13 4.81 -8.52
CA GLU A 130 3.92 6.02 -7.74
C GLU A 130 4.80 6.04 -6.48
N ILE A 131 4.90 4.90 -5.79
CA ILE A 131 5.76 4.75 -4.62
C ILE A 131 7.24 4.90 -5.02
N ASP A 132 7.68 4.22 -6.08
CA ASP A 132 9.05 4.31 -6.58
C ASP A 132 9.44 5.74 -6.96
N ARG A 133 8.54 6.44 -7.67
CA ARG A 133 8.72 7.85 -8.03
C ARG A 133 8.88 8.74 -6.81
N TRP A 134 8.04 8.58 -5.79
CA TRP A 134 8.12 9.40 -4.58
C TRP A 134 9.30 9.05 -3.67
N LEU A 135 9.72 7.79 -3.63
CA LEU A 135 10.97 7.38 -2.99
C LEU A 135 12.15 8.13 -3.63
N LYS A 136 12.29 8.04 -4.96
CA LYS A 136 13.36 8.71 -5.72
C LYS A 136 13.33 10.22 -5.53
N GLN A 137 12.17 10.85 -5.68
CA GLN A 137 12.04 12.31 -5.57
C GLN A 137 12.33 12.81 -4.15
N SER A 138 11.81 12.13 -3.12
CA SER A 138 11.90 12.64 -1.74
C SER A 138 13.24 12.36 -1.07
N SER A 139 14.01 11.41 -1.61
CA SER A 139 15.35 11.06 -1.11
C SER A 139 16.49 11.60 -1.98
N GLY A 140 16.21 12.47 -2.96
CA GLY A 140 17.23 12.93 -3.92
C GLY A 140 17.85 11.81 -4.77
N GLY A 141 17.11 10.74 -5.04
CA GLY A 141 17.55 9.59 -5.85
C GLY A 141 18.16 8.43 -5.04
N GLU A 142 18.45 8.62 -3.75
CA GLU A 142 19.07 7.57 -2.92
C GLU A 142 18.19 6.32 -2.69
N ARG A 143 16.87 6.46 -2.77
CA ARG A 143 15.88 5.41 -2.51
C ARG A 143 15.03 5.12 -3.74
N ASN A 144 14.71 3.85 -3.87
CA ASN A 144 13.78 3.29 -4.84
C ASN A 144 13.18 2.00 -4.25
N LEU A 145 12.35 1.29 -5.03
CA LEU A 145 11.77 0.02 -4.58
C LEU A 145 12.76 -1.13 -4.44
N THR A 146 13.92 -1.10 -5.11
CA THR A 146 14.92 -2.19 -5.01
C THR A 146 15.76 -2.12 -3.74
N ASN A 147 15.73 -0.99 -3.02
CA ASN A 147 16.51 -0.77 -1.81
C ASN A 147 15.69 -0.28 -0.60
N THR A 148 14.36 -0.32 -0.69
CA THR A 148 13.43 0.08 0.38
C THR A 148 12.51 -1.09 0.70
N VAL A 149 12.35 -1.39 2.00
CA VAL A 149 11.48 -2.48 2.42
C VAL A 149 10.02 -2.08 2.22
N VAL A 150 9.29 -2.85 1.40
CA VAL A 150 7.87 -2.72 1.17
C VAL A 150 7.15 -4.00 1.60
N LEU A 151 6.17 -3.87 2.48
CA LEU A 151 5.40 -5.00 2.98
C LEU A 151 3.91 -4.84 2.65
N ASP A 152 3.27 -5.96 2.35
CA ASP A 152 1.81 -6.07 2.29
C ASP A 152 1.26 -6.28 3.69
N VAL A 153 0.27 -5.49 4.10
CA VAL A 153 -0.44 -5.72 5.36
C VAL A 153 -1.26 -7.02 5.33
N ARG A 154 -1.74 -7.42 4.14
CA ARG A 154 -2.48 -8.66 3.87
C ARG A 154 -1.59 -9.69 3.14
N VAL A 155 -0.41 -9.94 3.68
CA VAL A 155 0.56 -10.96 3.23
C VAL A 155 -0.12 -12.18 2.58
N PHE A 156 0.06 -12.33 1.26
CA PHE A 156 -0.47 -13.42 0.43
C PHE A 156 -1.99 -13.62 0.47
N SER A 157 -2.76 -12.55 0.65
CA SER A 157 -4.21 -12.55 0.48
C SER A 157 -4.59 -11.58 -0.63
N SER A 158 -5.08 -12.11 -1.75
CA SER A 158 -5.46 -11.29 -2.91
C SER A 158 -6.94 -10.91 -2.89
N ALA A 159 -7.32 -9.82 -3.57
CA ALA A 159 -8.73 -9.46 -3.72
C ALA A 159 -9.55 -10.58 -4.37
N ARG A 160 -9.00 -11.27 -5.38
CA ARG A 160 -9.69 -12.43 -5.98
C ARG A 160 -10.01 -13.50 -4.95
N GLN A 161 -9.09 -13.81 -4.04
CA GLN A 161 -9.38 -14.74 -2.95
C GLN A 161 -10.48 -14.21 -2.04
N ARG A 162 -10.49 -12.91 -1.72
CA ARG A 162 -11.53 -12.28 -0.89
C ARG A 162 -12.91 -12.32 -1.54
N GLU A 163 -12.99 -12.26 -2.87
CA GLU A 163 -14.24 -12.32 -3.62
C GLU A 163 -14.83 -13.73 -3.66
N THR A 164 -13.98 -14.77 -3.70
CA THR A 164 -14.42 -16.16 -3.84
C THR A 164 -14.51 -16.92 -2.52
N THR A 165 -13.82 -16.47 -1.48
CA THR A 165 -13.77 -17.13 -0.17
C THR A 165 -14.93 -16.67 0.71
N ALA A 166 -15.49 -17.58 1.50
CA ALA A 166 -16.54 -17.24 2.44
C ALA A 166 -16.08 -16.12 3.41
N ALA A 167 -16.95 -15.16 3.70
CA ALA A 167 -16.59 -13.96 4.46
C ALA A 167 -15.94 -14.29 5.82
N GLN A 168 -16.46 -15.29 6.54
CA GLN A 168 -15.93 -15.70 7.84
C GLN A 168 -14.53 -16.31 7.73
N GLU A 169 -14.31 -17.18 6.75
CA GLU A 169 -13.00 -17.78 6.48
C GLU A 169 -11.98 -16.70 6.08
N MET A 170 -12.40 -15.72 5.29
CA MET A 170 -11.53 -14.61 4.89
C MET A 170 -11.14 -13.72 6.07
N ILE A 171 -12.04 -13.48 7.03
CA ILE A 171 -11.70 -12.76 8.27
C ILE A 171 -10.61 -13.50 9.03
N GLU A 172 -10.73 -14.81 9.22
CA GLU A 172 -9.73 -15.59 9.95
C GLU A 172 -8.38 -15.63 9.23
N ARG A 173 -8.41 -15.73 7.90
CA ARG A 173 -7.20 -15.66 7.07
C ARG A 173 -6.53 -14.29 7.14
N ASP A 174 -7.29 -13.20 7.08
CA ASP A 174 -6.78 -11.85 7.24
C ASP A 174 -6.11 -11.67 8.62
N GLU A 175 -6.75 -12.14 9.70
CA GLU A 175 -6.17 -12.02 11.05
C GLU A 175 -4.86 -12.80 11.20
N ARG A 176 -4.75 -13.99 10.59
CA ARG A 176 -3.47 -14.71 10.53
C ARG A 176 -2.41 -13.91 9.77
N SER A 177 -2.78 -13.33 8.63
CA SER A 177 -1.89 -12.45 7.87
C SER A 177 -1.45 -11.23 8.68
N PHE A 178 -2.35 -10.60 9.42
CA PHE A 178 -2.06 -9.45 10.26
C PHE A 178 -1.08 -9.78 11.39
N ALA A 179 -1.21 -10.95 12.01
CA ALA A 179 -0.26 -11.42 13.02
C ALA A 179 1.14 -11.62 12.43
N VAL A 180 1.25 -12.20 11.23
CA VAL A 180 2.52 -12.39 10.53
C VAL A 180 3.14 -11.05 10.12
N PHE A 181 2.35 -10.15 9.55
CA PHE A 181 2.79 -8.80 9.22
C PHE A 181 3.32 -8.07 10.46
N GLN A 182 2.59 -8.10 11.58
CA GLN A 182 3.04 -7.49 12.83
C GLN A 182 4.38 -8.08 13.29
N LYS A 183 4.53 -9.41 13.27
CA LYS A 183 5.79 -10.08 13.61
C LYS A 183 6.94 -9.60 12.72
N MET A 184 6.72 -9.54 11.41
CA MET A 184 7.72 -9.05 10.45
C MET A 184 8.12 -7.59 10.74
N VAL A 185 7.18 -6.72 11.05
CA VAL A 185 7.48 -5.32 11.40
C VAL A 185 8.29 -5.22 12.69
N HIS A 186 7.97 -6.02 13.71
CA HIS A 186 8.79 -6.07 14.93
C HIS A 186 10.20 -6.60 14.66
N GLU A 187 10.35 -7.61 13.81
CA GLU A 187 11.65 -8.16 13.42
C GLU A 187 12.48 -7.21 12.57
N LEU A 188 11.83 -6.42 11.70
CA LEU A 188 12.45 -5.37 10.90
C LEU A 188 12.93 -4.19 11.74
N ASP A 189 12.16 -3.81 12.78
CA ASP A 189 12.38 -2.66 13.66
C ASP A 189 12.67 -1.33 12.91
N PRO A 190 11.73 -0.87 12.05
CA PRO A 190 11.95 0.32 11.25
C PRO A 190 12.04 1.60 12.09
N LYS A 191 12.81 2.58 11.61
CA LYS A 191 12.89 3.91 12.24
C LYS A 191 11.70 4.78 11.87
N VAL A 192 11.15 4.60 10.68
CA VAL A 192 9.98 5.33 10.15
C VAL A 192 9.10 4.38 9.35
N ILE A 193 7.78 4.56 9.46
CA ILE A 193 6.79 3.81 8.68
C ILE A 193 5.96 4.78 7.85
N ILE A 194 5.83 4.49 6.56
CA ILE A 194 4.82 5.06 5.67
C ILE A 194 3.79 3.98 5.41
N THR A 195 2.51 4.27 5.61
CA THR A 195 1.42 3.36 5.24
C THR A 195 0.52 4.01 4.22
N CYS A 196 0.28 3.31 3.12
CA CYS A 196 -0.56 3.76 2.02
C CYS A 196 -1.73 2.78 1.85
N GLN A 197 -2.57 2.63 2.86
CA GLN A 197 -3.73 1.74 2.81
C GLN A 197 -4.84 2.21 3.74
N CYS A 198 -6.09 1.89 3.40
CA CYS A 198 -7.29 2.23 4.19
C CYS A 198 -8.18 1.00 4.49
N GLY A 199 -7.69 -0.21 4.21
CA GLY A 199 -8.49 -1.43 4.20
C GLY A 199 -8.52 -2.19 5.52
N THR A 200 -7.86 -1.71 6.57
CA THR A 200 -7.70 -2.47 7.83
C THR A 200 -8.26 -1.78 9.08
N ALA A 201 -9.11 -0.76 8.92
CA ALA A 201 -9.72 -0.04 10.04
C ALA A 201 -10.57 -0.93 10.97
N ASN A 202 -11.13 -2.02 10.44
CA ASN A 202 -11.98 -2.96 11.17
C ASN A 202 -11.24 -4.24 11.61
N ALA A 203 -9.91 -4.30 11.48
CA ALA A 203 -9.14 -5.46 11.93
C ALA A 203 -9.26 -5.66 13.45
N ARG A 204 -9.30 -6.93 13.88
CA ARG A 204 -9.24 -7.30 15.31
C ARG A 204 -7.82 -7.04 15.84
N ASN A 205 -6.80 -7.29 15.01
CA ASN A 205 -5.43 -6.90 15.30
C ASN A 205 -5.29 -5.36 15.46
N SER A 206 -5.05 -4.92 16.71
CA SER A 206 -4.96 -3.49 17.07
C SER A 206 -3.74 -2.78 16.48
N PHE A 207 -2.63 -3.51 16.25
CA PHE A 207 -1.42 -2.98 15.63
C PHE A 207 -1.68 -2.63 14.16
N VAL A 208 -2.31 -3.54 13.42
CA VAL A 208 -2.69 -3.34 12.01
C VAL A 208 -3.78 -2.28 11.86
N ARG A 209 -4.75 -2.22 12.79
CA ARG A 209 -5.76 -1.16 12.79
C ARG A 209 -5.15 0.23 12.91
N GLN A 210 -4.09 0.39 13.71
CA GLN A 210 -3.33 1.64 13.81
C GLN A 210 -2.59 2.00 12.53
N MET A 211 -2.35 1.06 11.61
CA MET A 211 -1.77 1.37 10.31
C MET A 211 -2.80 1.76 9.26
N SER A 212 -4.10 1.65 9.54
CA SER A 212 -5.11 2.08 8.58
C SER A 212 -5.13 3.61 8.47
N SER A 213 -4.96 4.08 7.24
CA SER A 213 -5.31 5.44 6.86
C SER A 213 -6.83 5.59 6.72
N THR A 214 -7.26 6.84 6.60
CA THR A 214 -8.65 7.22 6.32
C THR A 214 -8.77 7.78 4.91
N PHE A 215 -9.99 7.88 4.40
CA PHE A 215 -10.29 8.70 3.23
C PHE A 215 -11.31 9.79 3.61
N PRO A 216 -11.04 11.09 3.36
CA PRO A 216 -9.76 11.63 2.88
C PRO A 216 -8.61 11.33 3.85
N PRO A 217 -7.36 11.28 3.35
CA PRO A 217 -6.21 10.95 4.19
C PRO A 217 -6.06 12.00 5.27
N SER A 218 -5.79 11.55 6.50
CA SER A 218 -5.25 12.39 7.55
C SER A 218 -3.73 12.17 7.60
N PRO A 219 -2.92 13.02 6.94
CA PRO A 219 -1.45 13.03 7.07
C PRO A 219 -0.90 13.35 8.47
N ASP A 220 -1.70 13.13 9.51
CA ASP A 220 -1.26 13.20 10.89
C ASP A 220 -0.10 12.23 11.08
N ARG A 221 1.03 12.78 11.49
CA ARG A 221 2.07 11.98 12.11
C ARG A 221 1.46 11.36 13.37
N LYS A 222 1.32 10.05 13.35
CA LYS A 222 1.07 9.27 14.55
C LYS A 222 2.37 8.58 14.94
N HIS A 223 2.34 7.92 16.09
CA HIS A 223 3.40 7.03 16.50
C HIS A 223 2.81 5.66 16.73
N ILE A 224 3.58 4.63 16.42
CA ILE A 224 3.25 3.26 16.73
C ILE A 224 4.35 2.67 17.61
N GLN A 225 3.95 1.83 18.56
CA GLN A 225 4.87 1.22 19.50
C GLN A 225 5.50 -0.03 18.88
N ILE A 226 6.83 -0.04 18.75
CA ILE A 226 7.60 -1.18 18.25
C ILE A 226 8.70 -1.47 19.27
N ARG A 227 8.59 -2.62 19.98
CA ARG A 227 9.58 -3.08 20.95
C ARG A 227 9.98 -2.01 21.99
N GLY A 228 9.01 -1.30 22.56
CA GLY A 228 9.29 -0.25 23.54
C GLY A 228 9.64 1.12 22.94
N ARG A 229 9.81 1.23 21.62
CA ARG A 229 10.17 2.47 20.93
C ARG A 229 8.98 3.08 20.21
N GLN A 230 8.84 4.41 20.28
CA GLN A 230 7.87 5.14 19.46
C GLN A 230 8.42 5.35 18.05
N VAL A 231 7.73 4.80 17.06
CA VAL A 231 8.11 4.90 15.65
C VAL A 231 7.15 5.84 14.93
N PRO A 232 7.63 6.91 14.27
CA PRO A 232 6.80 7.77 13.44
C PRO A 232 6.07 6.98 12.35
N LEU A 233 4.76 7.17 12.29
CA LEU A 233 3.85 6.57 11.32
C LEU A 233 3.20 7.68 10.49
N TYR A 234 3.44 7.66 9.19
CA TYR A 234 2.83 8.57 8.23
C TYR A 234 1.77 7.83 7.42
N ARG A 235 0.53 8.30 7.49
CA ARG A 235 -0.62 7.65 6.83
C ARG A 235 -1.01 8.40 5.55
N GLY A 236 -1.01 7.68 4.43
CA GLY A 236 -1.43 8.15 3.11
C GLY A 236 -2.52 7.27 2.52
N CYS A 237 -3.09 7.72 1.40
CA CYS A 237 -3.96 6.87 0.60
C CYS A 237 -3.15 5.92 -0.27
N HIS A 238 -3.72 4.74 -0.54
CA HIS A 238 -3.15 3.83 -1.51
C HIS A 238 -3.15 4.49 -2.91
N PRO A 239 -2.03 4.55 -3.66
CA PRO A 239 -2.03 5.24 -4.95
C PRO A 239 -2.95 4.58 -6.01
N GLY A 240 -3.42 3.36 -5.76
CA GLY A 240 -4.48 2.72 -6.56
C GLY A 240 -5.80 3.50 -6.56
N VAL A 241 -6.02 4.42 -5.61
CA VAL A 241 -7.20 5.27 -5.61
C VAL A 241 -7.16 6.41 -6.63
N TYR A 242 -6.03 6.62 -7.31
CA TYR A 242 -5.88 7.69 -8.31
C TYR A 242 -6.41 7.28 -9.69
N LYS A 243 -6.76 5.99 -9.84
CA LYS A 243 -7.37 5.43 -11.06
C LYS A 243 -8.65 6.21 -11.42
N ALA A 244 -8.89 6.35 -12.73
CA ALA A 244 -9.98 7.18 -13.25
C ALA A 244 -11.34 6.86 -12.62
N GLY A 245 -11.73 5.59 -12.55
CA GLY A 245 -13.03 5.18 -11.98
C GLY A 245 -13.18 5.48 -10.48
N HIS A 246 -12.10 5.44 -9.69
CA HIS A 246 -12.15 5.83 -8.28
C HIS A 246 -12.33 7.34 -8.12
N ILE A 247 -11.57 8.11 -8.90
CA ILE A 247 -11.65 9.58 -8.87
C ILE A 247 -13.00 10.07 -9.38
N GLU A 248 -13.55 9.46 -10.42
CA GLU A 248 -14.89 9.78 -10.95
C GLU A 248 -15.98 9.54 -9.90
N LYS A 249 -15.92 8.43 -9.16
CA LYS A 249 -16.84 8.13 -8.05
C LYS A 249 -16.85 9.21 -6.97
N TRP A 250 -15.75 9.97 -6.83
CA TRP A 250 -15.59 10.97 -5.78
C TRP A 250 -15.76 12.41 -6.24
N ALA A 251 -15.19 12.76 -7.39
CA ALA A 251 -15.21 14.10 -7.94
C ALA A 251 -16.34 14.31 -8.98
N GLY A 252 -17.09 13.24 -9.29
CA GLY A 252 -18.12 13.22 -10.32
C GLY A 252 -17.55 13.17 -11.74
N PRO A 253 -18.40 13.35 -12.76
CA PRO A 253 -18.01 13.25 -14.18
C PRO A 253 -17.19 14.45 -14.69
N ASN A 254 -17.01 15.50 -13.88
CA ASN A 254 -16.31 16.71 -14.29
C ASN A 254 -14.79 16.45 -14.36
N THR A 255 -14.24 16.36 -15.57
CA THR A 255 -12.82 16.06 -15.83
C THR A 255 -11.84 17.03 -15.17
N LYS A 256 -12.18 18.32 -15.08
CA LYS A 256 -11.36 19.33 -14.39
C LYS A 256 -11.32 19.07 -12.88
N LYS A 257 -12.46 18.78 -12.24
CA LYS A 257 -12.50 18.38 -10.82
C LYS A 257 -11.72 17.08 -10.57
N GLN A 258 -11.84 16.10 -11.47
CA GLN A 258 -11.08 14.85 -11.38
C GLN A 258 -9.57 15.10 -11.44
N ALA A 259 -9.10 15.95 -12.37
CA ALA A 259 -7.68 16.31 -12.48
C ALA A 259 -7.17 17.00 -11.21
N GLN A 260 -7.93 17.97 -10.68
CA GLN A 260 -7.60 18.65 -9.41
C GLN A 260 -7.54 17.66 -8.23
N CYS A 261 -8.48 16.72 -8.16
CA CYS A 261 -8.48 15.68 -7.12
C CYS A 261 -7.21 14.81 -7.20
N ARG A 262 -6.82 14.36 -8.40
CA ARG A 262 -5.57 13.61 -8.61
C ARG A 262 -4.34 14.41 -8.21
N GLU A 263 -4.28 15.68 -8.57
CA GLU A 263 -3.16 16.57 -8.24
C GLU A 263 -3.00 16.72 -6.73
N ILE A 264 -4.10 16.96 -6.00
CA ILE A 264 -4.07 17.11 -4.55
C ILE A 264 -3.66 15.81 -3.86
N LEU A 265 -4.25 14.67 -4.26
CA LEU A 265 -3.90 13.37 -3.69
C LEU A 265 -2.43 13.01 -3.95
N THR A 266 -1.93 13.29 -5.15
CA THR A 266 -0.53 13.11 -5.53
C THR A 266 0.39 14.00 -4.69
N SER A 267 0.01 15.26 -4.48
CA SER A 267 0.76 16.22 -3.65
C SER A 267 0.81 15.81 -2.18
N LEU A 268 -0.31 15.30 -1.64
CA LEU A 268 -0.38 14.78 -0.26
C LEU A 268 0.53 13.56 -0.08
N LEU A 269 0.57 12.65 -1.05
CA LEU A 269 1.49 11.52 -1.04
C LEU A 269 2.95 12.00 -1.03
N GLY A 270 3.30 12.94 -1.91
CA GLY A 270 4.65 13.51 -1.92
C GLY A 270 5.04 14.20 -0.61
N LEU A 271 4.11 14.89 0.04
CA LEU A 271 4.35 15.50 1.35
C LEU A 271 4.63 14.45 2.43
N ILE A 272 3.91 13.34 2.42
CA ILE A 272 4.12 12.21 3.34
C ILE A 272 5.53 11.64 3.19
N PHE A 273 5.96 11.37 1.96
CA PHE A 273 7.30 10.84 1.72
C PHE A 273 8.38 11.83 2.15
N ARG A 274 8.27 13.12 1.79
CA ARG A 274 9.23 14.15 2.24
C ARG A 274 9.36 14.20 3.76
N ARG A 275 8.24 14.15 4.49
CA ARG A 275 8.26 14.16 5.96
C ARG A 275 8.87 12.90 6.55
N ALA A 276 8.64 11.74 5.94
CA ALA A 276 9.26 10.50 6.36
C ALA A 276 10.79 10.56 6.21
N PHE A 277 11.29 11.09 5.09
CA PHE A 277 12.72 11.30 4.89
C PHE A 277 13.32 12.35 5.84
N GLN A 278 12.60 13.44 6.10
CA GLN A 278 12.99 14.41 7.13
C GLN A 278 13.13 13.76 8.52
N ALA A 279 12.19 12.89 8.89
CA ALA A 279 12.26 12.15 10.16
C ALA A 279 13.42 11.15 10.19
N LEU A 280 13.79 10.53 9.06
CA LEU A 280 14.99 9.69 8.98
C LEU A 280 16.28 10.48 9.16
N SER A 281 16.33 11.72 8.66
CA SER A 281 17.48 12.61 8.75
C SER A 281 17.52 13.44 10.04
N ASN A 282 16.58 13.25 10.97
CA ASN A 282 16.41 14.08 12.18
C ASN A 282 16.22 15.58 11.89
N VAL A 283 15.68 15.94 10.73
CA VAL A 283 15.39 17.32 10.35
C VAL A 283 13.93 17.63 10.69
N HIS A 284 13.69 18.58 11.59
CA HIS A 284 12.35 19.04 11.93
C HIS A 284 11.90 20.17 10.99
N VAL A 285 10.84 19.95 10.21
CA VAL A 285 10.18 20.99 9.41
C VAL A 285 8.72 21.10 9.82
N VAL A 286 8.30 22.29 10.24
CA VAL A 286 6.90 22.61 10.55
C VAL A 286 6.22 23.07 9.26
N GLY A 287 5.28 22.27 8.74
CA GLY A 287 4.65 22.57 7.44
C GLY A 287 3.18 23.02 7.56
N SER A 288 2.88 24.24 7.12
CA SER A 288 1.53 24.80 6.96
C SER A 288 0.78 24.28 5.72
N GLN A 289 1.50 23.78 4.71
CA GLN A 289 0.97 23.38 3.40
C GLN A 289 -0.05 22.23 3.43
N GLU A 290 0.02 21.37 4.44
CA GLU A 290 -0.85 20.18 4.55
C GLU A 290 -2.31 20.55 4.77
N ARG A 291 -2.58 21.49 5.69
CA ARG A 291 -3.93 21.93 6.02
C ARG A 291 -4.62 22.50 4.78
N THR A 292 -3.89 23.34 4.04
CA THR A 292 -4.38 23.91 2.78
C THR A 292 -4.79 22.85 1.76
N LEU A 293 -3.96 21.82 1.54
CA LEU A 293 -4.27 20.74 0.59
C LEU A 293 -5.48 19.90 1.05
N ARG A 294 -5.62 19.64 2.36
CA ARG A 294 -6.79 18.95 2.91
C ARG A 294 -8.08 19.75 2.71
N ASP A 295 -8.04 21.04 3.04
CA ASP A 295 -9.20 21.92 2.91
C ASP A 295 -9.62 22.07 1.44
N GLN A 296 -8.66 22.04 0.51
CA GLN A 296 -8.94 21.97 -0.93
C GLN A 296 -9.60 20.65 -1.32
N LEU A 297 -9.07 19.50 -0.86
CA LEU A 297 -9.66 18.19 -1.16
C LEU A 297 -11.08 18.07 -0.61
N GLN A 298 -11.30 18.45 0.66
CA GLN A 298 -12.60 18.38 1.29
C GLN A 298 -13.62 19.26 0.56
N ARG A 299 -13.24 20.48 0.17
CA ARG A 299 -14.11 21.34 -0.67
C ARG A 299 -14.46 20.65 -1.98
N LEU A 300 -13.49 20.10 -2.71
CA LEU A 300 -13.76 19.40 -3.97
C LEU A 300 -14.73 18.23 -3.81
N LEU A 301 -14.60 17.45 -2.74
CA LEU A 301 -15.44 16.29 -2.47
C LEU A 301 -16.86 16.69 -2.02
N CYS A 302 -17.02 17.77 -1.25
CA CYS A 302 -18.34 18.22 -0.78
C CYS A 302 -19.24 18.78 -1.90
N TYR A 303 -18.67 19.32 -2.98
CA TYR A 303 -19.44 19.86 -4.12
C TYR A 303 -19.76 18.84 -5.23
N GLY A 304 -19.50 17.54 -4.99
CA GLY A 304 -19.65 16.47 -5.99
C GLY A 304 -21.04 15.83 -6.04
N ASN A 305 -21.74 15.77 -4.91
CA ASN A 305 -23.05 15.13 -4.84
C ASN A 305 -24.15 16.19 -4.70
N GLY A 306 -24.91 16.42 -5.78
CA GLY A 306 -26.15 17.21 -5.77
C GLY A 306 -27.28 16.61 -4.92
N SER A 307 -26.95 15.76 -3.94
CA SER A 307 -27.86 15.19 -2.96
C SER A 307 -27.29 15.54 -1.58
N LEU A 308 -27.95 16.52 -0.94
CA LEU A 308 -27.86 17.00 0.44
C LEU A 308 -26.47 16.98 1.13
N PRO A 309 -26.08 18.06 1.84
CA PRO A 309 -24.80 18.09 2.54
C PRO A 309 -24.66 16.84 3.41
N VAL A 310 -23.66 16.01 3.10
CA VAL A 310 -23.12 15.05 4.06
C VAL A 310 -22.78 15.91 5.26
N ARG A 311 -23.60 15.85 6.31
CA ARG A 311 -23.37 16.60 7.54
C ARG A 311 -21.90 16.37 7.88
N PRO A 312 -21.09 17.42 8.07
CA PRO A 312 -19.75 17.22 8.59
C PRO A 312 -19.92 16.36 9.83
N CYS A 313 -19.26 15.20 9.83
CA CYS A 313 -19.15 14.38 11.01
C CYS A 313 -18.65 15.35 12.08
N GLN A 314 -19.53 15.74 13.01
CA GLN A 314 -19.17 16.64 14.09
C GLN A 314 -18.00 15.94 14.76
N GLN A 315 -16.80 16.51 14.59
CA GLN A 315 -15.73 16.28 15.53
C GLN A 315 -16.35 16.67 16.85
N SER A 316 -16.59 15.68 17.71
CA SER A 316 -16.88 15.91 19.11
C SER A 316 -15.77 16.83 19.60
N SER A 317 -16.10 18.10 19.80
CA SER A 317 -15.33 18.96 20.68
C SER A 317 -15.15 18.19 21.96
N ALA A 318 -13.91 17.83 22.28
CA ALA A 318 -13.57 17.41 23.61
C ALA A 318 -13.89 18.60 24.52
N GLU A 319 -15.05 18.57 25.17
CA GLU A 319 -15.27 19.37 26.36
C GLU A 319 -14.23 18.88 27.36
N VAL A 320 -13.23 19.72 27.61
CA VAL A 320 -12.33 19.59 28.73
C VAL A 320 -13.16 19.87 29.98
N LEU A 321 -13.77 18.83 30.54
CA LEU A 321 -14.38 18.89 31.85
C LEU A 321 -13.24 18.92 32.88
N THR A 322 -12.89 20.12 33.33
CA THR A 322 -12.00 20.30 34.48
C THR A 322 -12.82 20.00 35.74
N ILE A 323 -12.72 18.78 36.27
CA ILE A 323 -13.30 18.46 37.58
C ILE A 323 -12.30 18.93 38.65
N GLY A 324 -12.63 20.04 39.32
CA GLY A 324 -11.98 20.44 40.56
C GLY A 324 -12.33 19.46 41.67
N PHE A 325 -11.33 19.02 42.43
CA PHE A 325 -11.54 18.24 43.65
C PHE A 325 -12.13 19.14 44.73
N GLY A 326 -13.42 18.95 45.01
CA GLY A 326 -14.11 19.44 46.20
C GLY A 326 -14.48 18.27 47.09
N SER A 327 -13.96 18.26 48.31
CA SER A 327 -14.29 17.32 49.38
C SER A 327 -15.77 17.41 49.74
N GLY A 328 -16.46 16.26 49.83
CA GLY A 328 -17.84 16.22 50.35
C GLY A 328 -18.52 14.87 50.15
N HIS A 329 -19.19 14.42 51.19
CA HIS A 329 -19.78 13.09 51.37
C HIS A 329 -20.94 12.68 50.43
N LEU A 330 -21.03 11.35 50.28
CA LEU A 330 -22.23 10.50 50.32
C LEU A 330 -23.20 10.35 49.11
N VAL A 331 -23.60 9.07 48.99
CA VAL A 331 -24.76 8.43 48.35
C VAL A 331 -24.65 8.06 46.87
N GLY A 332 -24.77 6.75 46.63
CA GLY A 332 -24.64 6.11 45.34
C GLY A 332 -25.89 6.16 44.47
N HIS A 333 -25.65 6.01 43.17
CA HIS A 333 -26.62 5.49 42.22
C HIS A 333 -25.89 4.65 41.16
N MET A 334 -26.39 3.43 40.99
CA MET A 334 -25.99 2.46 39.98
C MET A 334 -26.58 2.90 38.63
N PHE A 335 -25.73 3.26 37.66
CA PHE A 335 -26.17 3.55 36.29
C PHE A 335 -25.81 2.37 35.36
N THR A 336 -26.83 1.64 34.94
CA THR A 336 -26.76 0.65 33.87
C THR A 336 -26.87 1.37 32.52
N LEU A 337 -25.79 1.36 31.73
CA LEU A 337 -25.80 1.89 30.36
C LEU A 337 -26.12 0.77 29.36
N HIS A 338 -27.35 0.80 28.82
CA HIS A 338 -27.77 -0.02 27.68
C HIS A 338 -27.23 0.56 26.37
N PHE A 339 -26.36 -0.18 25.67
CA PHE A 339 -26.02 0.12 24.27
C PHE A 339 -27.09 -0.46 23.34
N LYS A 340 -27.86 0.41 22.68
CA LYS A 340 -28.74 0.02 21.56
C LYS A 340 -27.90 -0.19 20.30
N SER A 341 -27.82 -1.45 19.88
CA SER A 341 -27.34 -1.90 18.57
C SER A 341 -28.19 -1.28 17.45
N PHE A 342 -27.55 -0.59 16.50
CA PHE A 342 -28.19 -0.13 15.27
C PHE A 342 -28.01 -1.20 14.18
N SER A 343 -28.98 -2.11 14.09
CA SER A 343 -29.11 -3.05 12.99
C SER A 343 -30.00 -2.42 11.91
N ARG A 344 -29.46 -2.12 10.73
CA ARG A 344 -30.29 -1.80 9.55
C ARG A 344 -30.63 -3.10 8.83
N LYS A 345 -31.89 -3.50 8.96
CA LYS A 345 -32.57 -4.43 8.06
C LYS A 345 -32.66 -3.79 6.67
N LEU A 346 -32.16 -4.49 5.64
CA LEU A 346 -32.73 -4.37 4.30
C LEU A 346 -34.06 -5.11 4.32
N GLN A 347 -35.13 -4.43 3.90
CA GLN A 347 -36.32 -5.10 3.37
C GLN A 347 -36.25 -5.02 1.85
N LEU A 348 -36.64 -6.13 1.23
CA LEU A 348 -36.70 -6.40 -0.21
C LEU A 348 -37.48 -5.34 -0.99
#